data_AF-A0A3A9A180-F1
#
_entry.id   AF-A0A3A9A180-F1
#
_cell.length_a   1.000
_cell.length_b   1.000
_cell.length_c   1.000
_cell.angle_alpha   90.00
_cell.angle_beta   90.00
_cell.angle_gamma   90.00
#
_symmetry.space_group_name_H-M   'P 1'
#
loop_
_entity.id
_entity.type
_entity.pdbx_description
1 polymer ?
#
loop_
_entity_poly.entity_id
_entity_poly.type
_entity_poly.pdbx_seq_one_letter_code
_entity_poly.pdbx_strand_id
1 'polypeptide(L)' 'MLAAVKGIVQGNTVVIEDDDIREYDGAEVVVTLLDYPQKKVKKVPVDWDSFAIPSERGKNVDEYMREMREDDRL' A
#
# COMPACT_ATOMS: atom_id res chain seq x y z
N MET A 1 14.43 24.56 19.07
CA MET A 1 13.82 23.46 19.87
C MET A 1 12.78 22.81 18.98
N LEU A 2 12.67 21.47 18.97
CA LEU A 2 11.65 20.78 18.19
C LEU A 2 10.45 20.51 19.10
N ALA A 3 9.28 21.04 18.75
CA ALA A 3 8.03 20.79 19.44
C ALA A 3 7.03 20.15 18.48
N ALA A 4 6.29 19.15 18.95
CA ALA A 4 5.21 18.52 18.21
C ALA A 4 3.91 18.80 18.95
N VAL A 5 2.96 19.44 18.28
CA VAL A 5 1.66 19.82 18.83
C VAL A 5 0.58 19.09 18.05
N LYS A 6 -0.44 18.61 18.74
CA LYS A 6 -1.56 17.91 18.11
C LYS A 6 -2.65 18.92 17.77
N GLY A 7 -3.09 18.90 16.52
CA GLY A 7 -4.21 19.70 16.05
C GLY A 7 -5.10 18.93 15.10
N ILE A 8 -6.27 19.49 14.81
CA ILE A 8 -7.26 18.96 13.87
C ILE A 8 -7.26 19.84 12.62
N VAL A 9 -7.17 19.21 11.44
CA VAL A 9 -7.29 19.92 10.16
C VAL A 9 -8.75 20.30 9.92
N GLN A 10 -9.01 21.60 9.75
CA GLN A 10 -10.31 22.16 9.38
C GLN A 10 -10.15 23.01 8.10
N GLY A 11 -10.56 22.45 6.96
CA GLY A 11 -10.37 23.10 5.66
C GLY A 11 -8.88 23.25 5.34
N ASN A 12 -8.39 24.49 5.26
CA ASN A 12 -6.98 24.81 5.00
C ASN A 12 -6.19 25.19 6.26
N THR A 13 -6.79 25.07 7.45
CA THR A 13 -6.19 25.49 8.72
C THR A 13 -6.04 24.30 9.66
N VAL A 14 -5.01 24.31 10.51
CA VAL A 14 -4.85 23.38 11.62
C VAL A 14 -5.28 24.11 12.90
N VAL A 15 -6.27 23.57 13.61
CA VAL A 15 -6.78 24.11 14.86
C VAL A 15 -6.22 23.29 16.03
N ILE A 16 -5.67 23.98 17.02
CA ILE A 16 -5.13 23.42 18.25
C ILE A 16 -5.99 23.95 19.38
N GLU A 17 -6.63 23.07 20.15
CA GLU A 17 -7.60 23.46 21.19
C GLU A 17 -6.98 23.51 22.58
N ASP A 18 -6.14 22.52 22.93
CA ASP A 18 -5.67 22.33 24.31
C ASP A 18 -4.27 22.93 24.60
N ASP A 19 -3.43 23.10 23.58
CA ASP A 19 -2.04 23.56 23.75
C ASP A 19 -1.88 25.06 23.46
N ASP A 20 -1.27 25.80 24.39
CA ASP A 20 -0.93 27.21 24.20
C ASP A 20 0.35 27.35 23.37
N ILE A 21 0.17 27.63 22.08
CA ILE A 21 1.26 27.78 21.11
C ILE A 21 1.64 29.23 20.83
N ARG A 22 1.11 30.20 21.58
CA ARG A 22 1.35 31.64 21.32
C ARG A 22 2.83 32.02 21.44
N GLU A 23 3.62 31.25 22.17
CA GLU A 23 5.08 31.42 22.25
C GLU A 23 5.81 31.15 20.93
N TYR A 24 5.16 30.47 19.98
CA TYR A 24 5.69 30.15 18.65
C TYR A 24 5.12 31.03 17.53
N ASP A 25 4.50 32.17 17.86
CA ASP A 25 3.94 33.07 16.86
C ASP A 25 5.02 33.54 15.85
N GLY A 26 4.70 33.48 14.56
CA GLY A 26 5.63 33.76 13.46
C GLY A 26 6.64 32.65 13.12
N ALA A 27 6.60 31.49 13.77
CA ALA A 27 7.47 30.37 13.45
C ALA A 27 7.04 29.61 12.18
N GLU A 28 8.01 29.10 11.43
CA GLU A 28 7.77 28.18 10.31
C GLU A 28 7.52 26.75 10.84
N VAL A 29 6.49 26.08 10.31
CA VAL A 29 6.04 24.77 10.80
C VAL A 29 5.84 23.77 9.66
N VAL A 30 6.13 22.50 9.94
CA VAL A 30 5.85 21.36 9.05
C VAL A 30 4.67 20.58 9.61
N VAL A 31 3.65 20.32 8.78
CA VAL A 31 2.44 19.60 9.20
C VAL A 31 2.55 18.12 8.79
N THR A 32 2.36 17.22 9.74
CA THR A 32 2.32 15.77 9.50
C THR A 32 0.95 15.22 9.81
N LEU A 33 0.35 14.45 8.89
CA LEU A 33 -0.94 13.80 9.09
C LEU A 33 -0.76 12.49 9.89
N LEU A 34 -1.38 12.41 11.07
CA LEU A 34 -1.26 11.23 11.95
C LEU A 34 -2.35 10.19 11.72
N ASP A 35 -3.62 10.62 11.72
CA ASP A 35 -4.79 9.72 11.64
C ASP A 35 -5.69 10.07 10.45
N TYR A 36 -5.07 10.17 9.27
CA TYR A 36 -5.82 10.32 8.03
C TYR A 36 -6.11 8.94 7.45
N PRO A 37 -7.37 8.46 7.47
CA PRO A 37 -7.69 7.20 6.84
C PRO A 37 -7.40 7.32 5.36
N GLN A 38 -6.31 6.70 4.91
CA GLN A 38 -6.03 6.60 3.49
C GLN A 38 -7.26 5.94 2.87
N LYS A 39 -7.94 6.67 1.96
CA LYS A 39 -8.89 6.01 1.06
C LYS A 39 -8.14 4.82 0.50
N LYS A 40 -8.61 3.61 0.81
CA LYS A 40 -8.12 2.39 0.17
C LYS A 40 -8.46 2.54 -1.30
N VAL A 41 -7.62 3.26 -2.05
CA VAL A 41 -7.65 3.25 -3.50
C VAL A 41 -7.51 1.79 -3.82
N LYS A 42 -8.59 1.18 -4.32
CA LYS A 42 -8.54 -0.21 -4.78
C LYS A 42 -7.39 -0.25 -5.75
N LYS A 43 -6.26 -0.85 -5.35
CA LYS A 43 -5.14 -1.07 -6.24
C LYS A 43 -5.73 -1.83 -7.42
N VAL A 44 -5.45 -1.35 -8.64
CA VAL A 44 -5.87 -2.07 -9.83
C VAL A 44 -5.34 -3.49 -9.69
N PRO A 45 -6.18 -4.53 -9.82
CA PRO A 45 -5.70 -5.90 -9.74
C PRO A 45 -4.60 -6.08 -10.78
N VAL A 46 -3.43 -6.54 -10.33
CA VAL A 46 -2.30 -6.82 -11.21
C VAL A 46 -2.66 -8.06 -12.03
N ASP A 47 -2.63 -7.92 -13.35
CA ASP A 47 -2.78 -9.04 -14.26
C ASP A 47 -1.46 -9.83 -14.31
N TRP A 48 -1.40 -10.91 -13.54
CA TRP A 48 -0.23 -11.78 -13.47
C TRP A 48 0.01 -12.52 -14.78
N ASP A 49 -1.03 -12.75 -15.58
CA ASP A 49 -0.93 -13.48 -16.83
C ASP A 49 -0.21 -12.66 -17.92
N SER A 50 -0.15 -11.33 -17.76
CA SER A 50 0.60 -10.44 -18.66
C SER A 50 2.12 -10.64 -18.62
N PHE A 51 2.66 -11.21 -17.53
CA PHE A 51 4.10 -11.43 -17.36
C PHE A 51 4.56 -12.84 -17.74
N ALA A 52 3.62 -13.78 -17.89
CA ALA A 52 3.91 -15.15 -18.27
C ALA A 52 3.66 -15.34 -19.77
N ILE A 53 4.68 -15.72 -20.52
CA ILE A 53 4.49 -16.15 -21.91
C ILE A 53 3.98 -17.60 -21.87
N PRO A 54 2.73 -17.88 -22.29
CA PRO A 54 2.23 -19.25 -22.30
C PRO A 54 3.01 -20.08 -23.31
N SER A 55 3.88 -20.96 -22.81
CA SER A 55 4.61 -21.91 -23.65
C SER A 55 3.76 -23.15 -23.93
N GLU A 56 3.99 -23.81 -25.07
CA GLU A 56 3.29 -25.05 -25.41
C GLU A 56 3.53 -26.16 -24.37
N ARG A 57 4.72 -26.18 -23.75
CA ARG A 57 5.05 -27.06 -22.61
C ARG A 57 4.19 -26.81 -21.36
N GLY A 58 3.71 -25.58 -21.16
CA GLY A 58 2.87 -25.21 -20.03
C GLY A 58 1.38 -25.54 -20.20
N LYS A 59 0.92 -25.81 -21.43
CA LYS A 59 -0.50 -26.05 -21.72
C LYS A 59 -0.97 -27.46 -21.35
N ASN A 60 -0.11 -28.46 -21.57
CA ASN A 60 -0.45 -29.88 -21.36
C ASN A 60 0.43 -30.52 -20.29
N VAL A 61 0.77 -29.77 -19.23
CA VAL A 61 1.61 -30.27 -18.13
C VAL A 61 0.99 -31.52 -17.50
N ASP A 62 -0.33 -31.55 -17.33
CA ASP A 62 -1.03 -32.68 -16.73
C ASP A 62 -0.93 -33.96 -17.57
N GLU A 63 -0.94 -33.84 -18.89
CA GLU A 63 -0.78 -34.96 -19.82
C GLU A 63 0.67 -35.44 -19.83
N TYR A 64 1.63 -34.51 -19.95
CA TYR A 64 3.06 -34.80 -19.87
C TYR A 64 3.45 -35.48 -18.54
N MET A 65 2.90 -35.00 -17.43
CA MET A 65 3.15 -35.55 -16.09
C MET A 65 2.45 -36.88 -15.84
N ARG A 66 1.40 -37.18 -16.60
CA ARG A 66 0.72 -38.47 -16.59
C ARG A 66 1.52 -39.49 -17.38
N GLU A 67 1.96 -39.15 -18.59
CA GLU A 67 2.82 -39.98 -19.44
C GLU A 67 4.11 -40.36 -18.70
N MET A 68 4.79 -39.41 -18.06
CA MET A 68 6.05 -39.70 -17.33
C MET A 68 5.87 -40.55 -16.07
N ARG A 69 4.65 -40.69 -15.55
CA ARG A 69 4.38 -41.45 -14.32
C ARG A 69 3.63 -42.75 -14.55
N GLU A 70 3.29 -43.05 -15.80
CA GLU A 70 2.53 -44.26 -16.16
C GLU A 70 3.31 -45.53 -15.79
N ASP A 71 4.63 -45.51 -15.99
CA ASP A 71 5.52 -46.65 -15.70
C ASP A 71 6.13 -46.63 -14.28
N ASP A 72 5.88 -45.59 -13.48
CA ASP A 72 6.52 -45.37 -12.17
C ASP A 72 5.93 -46.28 -11.06
N ARG A 73 4.87 -47.05 -11.37
CA ARG A 73 4.18 -47.97 -10.45
C ARG A 73 4.36 -49.46 -10.79
N LEU A 74 5.29 -49.81 -11.69
CA LEU A 74 5.68 -51.20 -11.97
C LEU A 74 6.63 -51.78 -10.93
#